data_AF-A0A2T7U575-F1
#
_entry.id   AF-A0A2T7U575-F1
#
_cell.length_a   1.000
_cell.length_b   1.000
_cell.length_c   1.000
_cell.angle_alpha   90.00
_cell.angle_beta   90.00
_cell.angle_gamma   90.00
#
_symmetry.space_group_name_H-M   'P 1'
#
loop_
_entity.id
_entity.type
_entity.pdbx_description
1 polymer ?
#
loop_
_entity_poly.entity_id
_entity_poly.type
_entity_poly.pdbx_seq_one_letter_code
_entity_poly.pdbx_strand_id
1 'polypeptide(L)' 'MQRRYPRIQIDKRSKLTVEQIIEARMRYARGDRNFVAMAREFGVSRWAIIETVTGHNHKSVPMPPPLMNWSRP' A
#
# COMPACT_ATOMS: atom_id res chain seq x y z
N MET A 1 0.05 -16.63 10.01
CA MET A 1 0.81 -15.62 10.79
C MET A 1 0.35 -14.22 10.38
N GLN A 2 -0.51 -13.58 11.18
CA GLN A 2 -0.95 -12.20 10.90
C GLN A 2 0.14 -11.24 11.41
N ARG A 3 0.87 -10.61 10.49
CA ARG A 3 1.87 -9.58 10.81
C ARG A 3 1.12 -8.33 11.29
N ARG A 4 1.06 -8.11 12.60
CA ARG A 4 0.43 -6.91 13.18
C ARG A 4 1.33 -5.70 12.97
N TYR A 5 0.95 -4.81 12.06
CA TYR A 5 1.52 -3.46 11.99
C TYR A 5 0.98 -2.61 13.16
N PRO A 6 1.82 -1.79 13.83
CA PRO A 6 1.34 -0.83 14.82
C PRO A 6 0.35 0.11 14.14
N ARG A 7 -0.77 0.44 14.83
CA ARG A 7 -1.99 1.09 14.27
C ARG A 7 -1.69 2.33 13.40
N ILE A 8 -1.40 2.12 12.12
CA ILE A 8 -1.44 3.17 11.12
C ILE A 8 -2.92 3.47 10.90
N GLN A 9 -3.35 4.67 11.29
CA GLN A 9 -4.74 5.08 11.11
C GLN A 9 -4.97 5.40 9.65
N ILE A 10 -5.83 4.61 9.02
CA ILE A 10 -6.47 4.91 7.74
C ILE A 10 -7.92 5.27 7.99
N ASP A 11 -8.51 6.09 7.12
CA ASP A 11 -9.93 6.44 7.22
C ASP A 11 -10.78 5.16 7.20
N LYS A 12 -11.76 5.04 8.11
CA LYS A 12 -12.71 3.93 8.16
C LYS A 12 -13.51 3.77 6.86
N ARG A 13 -13.60 4.83 6.04
CA ARG A 13 -14.25 4.81 4.72
C ARG A 13 -13.36 4.22 3.61
N SER A 14 -12.07 4.00 3.89
CA SER A 14 -11.17 3.37 2.94
C SER A 14 -11.59 1.93 2.67
N LYS A 15 -11.73 1.58 1.39
CA LYS A 15 -11.89 0.19 0.96
C LYS A 15 -10.60 -0.62 1.07
N LEU A 16 -9.45 0.05 1.08
CA LEU A 16 -8.15 -0.57 1.18
C LEU A 16 -7.69 -0.68 2.63
N THR A 17 -7.16 -1.83 3.02
CA THR A 17 -6.49 -2.02 4.30
C THR A 17 -5.05 -1.50 4.25
N VAL A 18 -4.45 -1.29 5.44
CA VAL A 18 -3.03 -0.86 5.55
C VAL A 18 -2.11 -1.85 4.84
N GLU A 19 -2.37 -3.14 4.96
CA GLU A 19 -1.60 -4.20 4.32
C GLU A 19 -1.66 -4.12 2.80
N GLN A 20 -2.86 -3.91 2.23
CA GLN A 20 -3.04 -3.75 0.79
C GLN A 20 -2.35 -2.50 0.25
N ILE A 21 -2.37 -1.40 1.01
CA ILE A 21 -1.66 -0.16 0.67
C ILE A 21 -0.15 -0.40 0.63
N ILE A 22 0.39 -1.06 1.66
CA ILE A 22 1.82 -1.40 1.73
C ILE A 22 2.20 -2.32 0.57
N GLU A 23 1.39 -3.34 0.29
CA GLU A 23 1.64 -4.26 -0.81
C GLU A 23 1.64 -3.54 -2.16
N ALA A 24 0.63 -2.72 -2.44
CA ALA A 24 0.54 -1.94 -3.67
C ALA A 24 1.76 -1.01 -3.83
N ARG A 25 2.19 -0.35 -2.75
CA ARG A 25 3.39 0.51 -2.75
C ARG A 25 4.68 -0.29 -2.95
N MET A 26 4.79 -1.48 -2.37
CA MET A 26 5.95 -2.36 -2.61
C MET A 26 6.00 -2.82 -4.05
N ARG A 27 4.87 -3.22 -4.65
CA ARG A 27 4.80 -3.58 -6.08
C ARG A 27 5.21 -2.39 -6.96
N TYR A 28 4.70 -1.19 -6.66
CA TYR A 28 5.09 0.04 -7.36
C TYR A 28 6.59 0.36 -7.22
N ALA A 29 7.17 0.21 -6.03
CA ALA A 29 8.60 0.43 -5.78
C ALA A 29 9.48 -0.60 -6.52
N ARG A 30 8.99 -1.83 -6.72
CA ARG A 30 9.64 -2.87 -7.54
C ARG A 30 9.54 -2.62 -9.05
N GLY A 31 8.89 -1.54 -9.48
CA GLY A 31 8.71 -1.21 -10.89
C GLY A 31 7.45 -1.80 -11.52
N ASP A 32 6.58 -2.44 -10.74
CA ASP A 32 5.28 -2.87 -11.27
C ASP A 32 4.42 -1.63 -11.58
N ARG A 33 3.87 -1.60 -12.78
CA ARG A 33 3.01 -0.52 -13.30
C ARG A 33 1.65 -1.06 -13.74
N ASN A 34 1.32 -2.32 -13.44
CA ASN A 34 0.04 -2.91 -13.79
C ASN A 34 -1.07 -2.51 -12.79
N PHE A 35 -1.42 -1.22 -12.79
CA PHE A 35 -2.42 -0.65 -11.89
C PHE A 35 -3.82 -1.22 -12.11
N VAL A 36 -4.13 -1.68 -13.32
CA VAL A 36 -5.44 -2.29 -13.64
C VAL A 36 -5.58 -3.65 -12.97
N ALA A 37 -4.54 -4.47 -12.99
CA ALA A 37 -4.54 -5.75 -12.28
C ALA A 37 -4.63 -5.55 -10.77
N MET A 38 -3.81 -4.68 -10.19
CA MET A 38 -3.87 -4.33 -8.76
C MET A 38 -5.26 -3.82 -8.35
N ALA A 39 -5.87 -2.94 -9.15
CA ALA A 39 -7.20 -2.42 -8.86
C ALA A 39 -8.27 -3.52 -8.83
N ARG A 40 -8.19 -4.49 -9.75
CA ARG A 40 -9.09 -5.65 -9.77
C ARG A 40 -8.87 -6.57 -8.58
N GLU A 41 -7.62 -6.86 -8.23
CA GLU A 41 -7.25 -7.69 -7.07
C GLU A 41 -7.76 -7.08 -5.76
N PHE A 42 -7.66 -5.76 -5.61
CA PHE A 42 -8.07 -5.06 -4.39
C PHE A 42 -9.52 -4.57 -4.42
N GLY A 43 -10.26 -4.76 -5.51
CA GLY A 43 -11.66 -4.34 -5.63
C GLY A 43 -11.88 -2.83 -5.61
N VAL A 44 -10.91 -2.05 -6.09
CA VAL A 44 -10.95 -0.57 -6.12
C VAL A 44 -10.80 -0.04 -7.53
N SER A 45 -10.96 1.28 -7.70
CA SER A 45 -10.73 1.91 -9.00
C SER A 45 -9.23 2.00 -9.30
N ARG A 46 -8.88 2.01 -10.59
CA ARG A 46 -7.51 2.26 -11.05
C ARG A 46 -6.95 3.58 -10.50
N TRP A 47 -7.77 4.64 -10.47
CA TRP A 47 -7.39 5.93 -9.92
C TRP A 47 -7.05 5.86 -8.42
N ALA A 48 -7.83 5.13 -7.64
CA ALA A 48 -7.55 4.92 -6.21
C ALA A 48 -6.20 4.23 -6.00
N ILE A 49 -5.86 3.24 -6.82
CA ILE A 49 -4.52 2.61 -6.78
C ILE A 49 -3.43 3.62 -7.10
N ILE A 50 -3.57 4.42 -8.17
CA ILE A 50 -2.56 5.42 -8.55
C ILE A 50 -2.31 6.38 -7.39
N GLU A 51 -3.36 6.95 -6.78
CA GLU A 51 -3.21 7.85 -5.63
C GLU A 51 -2.62 7.16 -4.39
N THR A 52 -2.92 5.88 -4.21
CA THR A 52 -2.40 5.07 -3.11
C THR A 52 -0.92 4.78 -3.27
N VAL A 53 -0.48 4.37 -4.47
CA VAL A 53 0.91 4.00 -4.76
C VAL A 53 1.82 5.21 -4.96
N THR A 54 1.27 6.37 -5.31
CA THR A 54 1.99 7.65 -5.40
C THR A 54 2.01 8.44 -4.09
N GLY A 55 1.29 7.96 -3.06
CA GLY A 55 1.30 8.57 -1.73
C GLY A 55 0.42 9.82 -1.61
N HIS A 56 -0.41 10.13 -2.60
CA HIS A 56 -1.43 11.18 -2.50
C HIS A 56 -2.45 10.86 -1.40
N ASN A 57 -2.86 9.58 -1.32
CA ASN A 57 -3.71 9.05 -0.26
C ASN A 57 -2.90 8.28 0.78
N HIS A 58 -3.49 8.10 1.97
CA HIS A 58 -2.89 7.34 3.07
C HIS A 58 -1.50 7.87 3.47
N LYS A 59 -1.41 9.18 3.74
CA LYS A 59 -0.17 9.89 4.14
C LYS A 59 0.45 9.34 5.44
N SER A 60 -0.35 8.66 6.25
CA SER A 60 0.09 7.98 7.46
C SER A 60 0.92 6.72 7.18
N VAL A 61 0.84 6.18 5.95
CA VAL A 61 1.76 5.15 5.46
C VAL A 61 2.88 5.89 4.70
N PRO A 62 4.18 5.61 4.93
CA PRO A 62 5.29 6.23 4.18
C PRO A 62 5.54 5.58 2.79
N MET A 63 6.27 6.28 1.91
CA MET A 63 6.68 5.86 0.55
C MET A 63 8.21 5.92 0.34
N PRO A 64 8.87 4.84 -0.15
CA PRO A 64 8.49 3.44 0.13
C PRO A 64 8.29 3.27 1.65
N PRO A 65 7.75 2.14 2.16
CA PRO A 65 8.04 1.84 3.57
C PRO A 65 9.55 2.05 3.71
N PRO A 66 10.04 2.87 4.66
CA PRO A 66 11.48 2.92 4.88
C PRO A 66 11.92 1.47 4.88
N LEU A 67 12.99 1.16 4.14
CA LEU A 67 13.72 -0.08 4.35
C LEU A 67 14.21 0.02 5.79
N MET A 68 13.30 -0.12 6.74
CA MET A 68 13.49 0.08 8.15
C MET A 68 14.13 -1.22 8.57
N ASN A 69 15.41 -1.30 8.22
CA ASN A 69 16.42 -2.29 8.60
C ASN A 69 15.85 -3.64 9.06
N TRP A 70 14.91 -4.21 8.29
CA TRP A 70 14.30 -5.47 8.63
C TRP A 70 15.40 -6.51 8.47
N SER A 71 15.89 -6.94 9.61
CA SER A 71 17.08 -7.74 9.80
C SER A 71 17.26 -8.75 8.67
N ARG A 72 18.37 -8.58 7.94
CA ARG A 72 19.06 -9.75 7.40
C ARG A 72 19.38 -10.68 8.58
N PRO A 73 19.24 -12.00 8.43
CA PRO A 73 19.48 -12.96 9.51
C PRO A 73 20.87 -12.80 10.14
#